data_AF-A0A352WXW6-F1
#
_entry.id   AF-A0A352WXW6-F1
#
_cell.length_a   1.000
_cell.length_b   1.000
_cell.length_c   1.000
_cell.angle_alpha   90.00
_cell.angle_beta   90.00
_cell.angle_gamma   90.00
#
_symmetry.space_group_name_H-M   'P 1'
#
loop_
_entity.id
_entity.type
_entity.pdbx_description
1 polymer ?
#
loop_
_entity_poly.entity_id
_entity_poly.type
_entity_poly.pdbx_seq_one_letter_code
_entity_poly.pdbx_strand_id
1 'polypeptide(L)'
;IMAGSPCPIKVMQDVLDKMNMTEICITYGQTEASPAITMSKITDSIETRVNTVGSKIFGVDCKIVNPETGKDLPDNTDGELIAKGYNIMKG
;
A
#
# COMPACT_ATOMS: atom_id res chain seq x y z
N ILE A 1 -2.57 -6.64 10.17
CA ILE A 1 -2.44 -5.71 9.03
C ILE A 1 -3.19 -4.43 9.41
N MET A 2 -2.65 -3.26 9.07
CA MET A 2 -3.37 -1.97 9.14
C MET A 2 -3.51 -1.40 7.73
N ALA A 3 -4.67 -0.83 7.41
CA ALA A 3 -5.01 -0.34 6.09
C ALA A 3 -6.17 0.66 6.15
N GLY A 4 -6.43 1.37 5.05
CA GLY A 4 -7.61 2.22 4.88
C GLY A 4 -7.48 3.64 5.43
N SER A 5 -6.57 3.87 6.38
CA SER A 5 -6.21 5.20 6.87
C SER A 5 -4.71 5.31 7.13
N PRO A 6 -4.12 6.52 7.08
CA PRO A 6 -2.75 6.74 7.50
C PRO A 6 -2.55 6.29 8.95
N CYS A 7 -1.53 5.48 9.21
CA CYS A 7 -1.19 5.02 10.55
C CYS A 7 -0.10 5.92 11.16
N PRO A 8 -0.38 6.74 12.18
CA PRO A 8 0.64 7.55 12.83
C PRO A 8 1.70 6.68 13.50
N ILE A 9 2.96 7.09 13.46
CA ILE A 9 4.09 6.34 14.03
C ILE A 9 3.88 5.96 15.51
N LYS A 10 3.24 6.83 16.29
CA LYS A 10 2.93 6.57 17.70
C LYS A 10 1.95 5.41 17.87
N VAL A 11 0.95 5.30 16.99
CA VAL A 11 -0.03 4.21 17.01
C VAL A 11 0.65 2.89 16.63
N MET A 12 1.50 2.93 15.59
CA MET A 12 2.32 1.79 15.20
C MET A 12 3.21 1.31 16.35
N GLN A 13 3.87 2.22 17.06
CA GLN A 13 4.72 1.91 18.22
C GLN A 13 3.91 1.28 19.37
N ASP A 14 2.74 1.84 19.69
CA ASP A 14 1.85 1.28 20.71
C ASP A 14 1.42 -0.15 20.39
N VAL A 15 1.15 -0.46 19.12
CA VAL A 15 0.79 -1.82 18.67
C VAL A 15 1.95 -2.79 18.84
N LEU A 16 3.19 -2.36 18.55
CA LEU A 16 4.38 -3.17 18.77
C LEU A 16 4.59 -3.46 20.27
N ASP A 17 4.55 -2.41 21.10
CA ASP A 17 4.95 -2.50 22.50
C ASP A 17 3.86 -3.10 23.41
N LYS A 18 2.60 -2.74 23.17
CA LYS A 18 1.47 -3.11 24.05
C LYS A 18 0.78 -4.39 23.61
N MET A 19 0.80 -4.68 22.30
CA MET A 19 0.10 -5.84 21.72
C MET A 19 1.06 -6.92 21.22
N ASN A 20 2.38 -6.68 21.29
CA ASN A 20 3.42 -7.60 20.81
C ASN A 20 3.23 -8.02 19.33
N MET A 21 2.65 -7.13 18.52
CA MET A 21 2.35 -7.39 17.10
C MET A 21 3.51 -6.93 16.20
N THR A 22 4.67 -7.59 16.33
CA THR A 22 5.93 -7.21 15.67
C THR A 22 5.93 -7.34 14.14
N GLU A 23 5.08 -8.21 13.61
CA GLU A 23 4.97 -8.50 12.18
C GLU A 23 3.85 -7.72 11.48
N ILE A 24 3.33 -6.66 12.11
CA ILE A 24 2.26 -5.88 11.49
C ILE A 24 2.79 -5.13 10.25
N CYS A 25 2.01 -5.22 9.17
CA CYS A 25 2.26 -4.59 7.88
C CYS A 25 1.18 -3.56 7.54
N ILE A 26 1.56 -2.57 6.74
CA ILE A 26 0.66 -1.59 6.12
C ILE A 26 0.28 -2.08 4.72
N THR A 27 -1.00 -1.95 4.40
CA THR A 27 -1.55 -2.30 3.08
C THR A 27 -2.34 -1.12 2.54
N TYR A 28 -2.24 -0.91 1.23
CA TYR A 28 -3.15 -0.06 0.50
C TYR A 28 -3.94 -0.87 -0.52
N GLY A 29 -5.20 -0.50 -0.67
CA GLY A 29 -6.10 -1.03 -1.67
C GLY A 29 -7.51 -0.49 -1.48
N GLN A 30 -8.45 -1.05 -2.21
CA GLN A 30 -9.82 -0.60 -2.32
C GLN A 30 -10.73 -1.83 -2.44
N THR A 31 -12.02 -1.66 -2.17
CA THR A 31 -13.01 -2.75 -2.29
C THR A 31 -12.98 -3.36 -3.69
N GLU A 32 -12.82 -2.52 -4.71
CA GLU A 32 -12.74 -2.83 -6.14
C GLU A 32 -11.48 -3.64 -6.51
N ALA A 33 -10.51 -3.76 -5.61
CA ALA A 33 -9.26 -4.52 -5.77
C ALA A 33 -9.15 -5.74 -4.82
N SER A 34 -10.27 -6.18 -4.23
CA SER A 34 -10.40 -7.43 -3.46
C SER A 34 -9.24 -7.84 -2.52
N PRO A 35 -8.87 -7.07 -1.48
CA PRO A 35 -9.04 -5.64 -1.25
C PRO A 35 -7.70 -4.88 -1.32
N ALA A 36 -6.62 -5.53 -1.79
CA ALA A 36 -5.24 -5.08 -1.62
C ALA A 36 -4.53 -4.91 -2.96
N ILE A 37 -3.71 -3.88 -3.06
CA ILE A 37 -2.88 -3.55 -4.24
C ILE A 37 -1.41 -3.57 -3.85
N THR A 38 -1.05 -2.93 -2.73
CA THR A 38 0.32 -2.87 -2.22
C THR A 38 0.39 -3.26 -0.75
N MET A 39 1.55 -3.76 -0.32
CA MET A 39 1.80 -4.14 1.07
C MET A 39 3.28 -3.96 1.43
N SER A 40 3.55 -3.45 2.63
CA SER A 40 4.89 -3.44 3.23
C SER A 40 5.29 -4.84 3.70
N LYS A 41 6.58 -5.14 3.78
CA LYS A 41 7.07 -6.45 4.26
C LYS A 41 7.31 -6.46 5.76
N ILE A 42 7.24 -7.65 6.36
CA ILE A 42 7.62 -7.88 7.77
C ILE A 42 9.12 -7.64 8.05
N THR A 43 9.92 -7.49 7.00
CA THR A 43 11.36 -7.19 7.06
C THR A 43 11.66 -5.70 6.92
N ASP A 44 10.67 -4.88 6.53
CA ASP A 44 10.88 -3.44 6.34
C ASP A 44 11.05 -2.76 7.70
N SER A 45 11.80 -1.66 7.75
CA SER A 45 11.92 -0.85 8.95
C SER A 45 10.54 -0.29 9.37
N ILE A 46 10.36 0.01 10.65
CA ILE A 46 9.12 0.65 11.13
C ILE A 46 8.88 1.97 10.39
N GLU A 47 9.92 2.78 10.18
CA GLU A 47 9.84 4.04 9.45
C GLU A 47 9.32 3.85 8.02
N THR A 48 9.81 2.83 7.31
CA THR A 48 9.31 2.49 5.97
C THR A 48 7.85 2.06 6.00
N ARG A 49 7.46 1.23 6.99
CA ARG A 49 6.06 0.78 7.11
C ARG A 49 5.11 1.94 7.39
N VAL A 50 5.46 2.90 8.24
CA VAL A 50 4.55 4.00 8.62
C VAL A 50 4.47 5.11 7.56
N ASN A 51 5.52 5.31 6.77
CA ASN A 51 5.58 6.38 5.76
C ASN A 51 5.23 5.92 4.35
N THR A 52 5.04 4.63 4.11
CA THR A 52 4.75 4.07 2.79
C THR A 52 3.64 3.03 2.85
N VAL A 53 3.08 2.70 1.69
CA VAL A 53 2.12 1.60 1.53
C VAL A 53 2.78 0.32 0.97
N GLY A 54 4.11 0.28 0.99
CA GLY A 54 4.92 -0.84 0.50
C GLY A 54 4.91 -1.00 -1.02
N SER A 55 5.12 -2.24 -1.47
CA SER A 55 5.24 -2.59 -2.90
C SER A 55 4.02 -3.35 -3.40
N LYS A 56 3.83 -3.42 -4.72
CA LYS A 56 2.77 -4.23 -5.34
C LYS A 56 2.80 -5.67 -4.82
N ILE A 57 1.63 -6.23 -4.54
CA ILE A 57 1.50 -7.62 -4.10
C ILE A 57 1.69 -8.59 -5.28
N PHE A 58 1.90 -9.87 -4.97
CA PHE A 58 2.06 -10.90 -5.99
C PHE A 58 0.83 -10.97 -6.93
N GLY A 59 1.08 -11.06 -8.24
CA GLY A 59 0.01 -11.14 -9.25
C GLY A 59 -0.71 -9.83 -9.55
N VAL A 60 -0.22 -8.71 -8.99
CA VAL A 60 -0.71 -7.36 -9.27
C VAL A 60 0.40 -6.53 -9.92
N ASP A 61 0.04 -5.80 -10.96
CA ASP A 61 0.85 -4.78 -11.60
C ASP A 61 0.28 -3.40 -11.29
N CYS A 62 1.17 -2.44 -11.06
CA CYS A 62 0.82 -1.05 -10.77
C CYS A 62 1.58 -0.10 -11.68
N LYS A 63 0.98 1.05 -11.98
CA LYS A 63 1.59 2.18 -12.67
C LYS A 63 1.11 3.49 -12.07
N ILE A 64 1.92 4.53 -12.21
CA ILE A 64 1.49 5.91 -11.96
C ILE A 64 1.33 6.58 -13.32
N VAL A 65 0.16 7.18 -13.57
CA VAL A 65 -0.14 7.85 -14.84
C VAL A 65 -0.58 9.29 -14.60
N ASN A 66 -0.40 10.14 -15.61
CA ASN A 66 -1.00 11.46 -15.61
C ASN A 66 -2.52 11.31 -15.86
N PRO A 67 -3.40 11.83 -14.97
CA PRO A 67 -4.84 11.59 -15.05
C PRO A 67 -5.52 12.28 -16.26
N GLU A 68 -4.92 13.31 -16.83
CA GLU A 68 -5.48 14.03 -17.99
C GLU A 68 -5.10 13.38 -19.32
N THR A 69 -3.90 12.81 -19.41
CA THR A 69 -3.32 12.29 -20.66
C THR A 69 -3.23 10.76 -20.72
N GLY A 70 -3.35 10.08 -19.58
CA GLY A 70 -3.18 8.63 -19.44
C GLY A 70 -1.76 8.12 -19.67
N LYS A 71 -0.75 9.00 -19.74
CA LYS A 71 0.65 8.62 -19.97
C LYS A 71 1.36 8.22 -18.68
N ASP A 72 2.19 7.19 -18.76
CA ASP A 72 3.06 6.73 -17.66
C ASP A 72 3.97 7.88 -17.17
N LEU A 73 4.07 8.05 -15.85
CA LEU A 73 4.92 9.04 -15.19
C LEU A 73 6.19 8.39 -14.63
N PRO A 74 7.31 9.13 -14.55
CA PRO A 74 8.55 8.63 -13.95
C PRO A 74 8.45 8.54 -12.42
N ASP A 75 9.36 7.78 -11.83
CA ASP A 75 9.48 7.66 -10.37
C ASP A 75 9.57 9.03 -9.68
N ASN A 76 9.04 9.10 -8.46
CA ASN A 76 8.99 10.32 -7.63
C ASN A 76 8.15 11.46 -8.23
N THR A 77 7.15 11.14 -9.06
CA THR A 77 6.16 12.09 -9.58
C THR A 77 4.76 11.70 -9.12
N ASP A 78 4.02 12.66 -8.58
CA ASP A 78 2.63 12.45 -8.16
C ASP A 78 1.71 12.26 -9.38
N GLY A 79 0.82 11.28 -9.30
CA GLY A 79 -0.14 10.95 -10.36
C GLY A 79 -1.21 9.96 -9.91
N GLU A 80 -1.96 9.44 -10.86
CA GLU A 80 -3.02 8.45 -10.61
C GLU A 80 -2.44 7.03 -10.58
N LEU A 81 -2.75 6.29 -9.50
CA LEU A 81 -2.39 4.89 -9.37
C LEU A 81 -3.36 4.02 -10.18
N ILE A 82 -2.83 3.29 -11.15
CA ILE A 82 -3.57 2.29 -11.91
C ILE A 82 -3.08 0.90 -11.53
N ALA A 83 -4.00 0.01 -11.19
CA ALA A 83 -3.72 -1.38 -10.83
C ALA A 83 -4.36 -2.35 -11.82
N LYS A 84 -3.64 -3.44 -12.11
CA LYS A 84 -4.14 -4.57 -12.90
C LYS A 84 -3.76 -5.87 -12.20
N GLY A 85 -4.72 -6.77 -12.06
CA GLY A 85 -4.48 -8.07 -11.43
C GLY A 85 -5.73 -8.92 -11.46
N TYR A 86 -5.60 -10.17 -11.03
CA TYR A 86 -6.71 -11.12 -10.93
C TYR A 86 -7.75 -10.71 -9.87
N ASN A 87 -7.35 -9.85 -8.94
CA ASN A 87 -8.11 -9.34 -7.81
C ASN A 87 -8.96 -8.11 -8.14
N ILE A 88 -8.77 -7.50 -9.32
CA ILE A 88 -9.59 -6.37 -9.75
C ILE A 88 -11.00 -6.86 -10.08
N MET A 89 -11.99 -6.16 -9.56
CA MET A 89 -13.40 -6.50 -9.75
C MET A 89 -13.80 -6.52 -11.23
N LYS A 90 -14.85 -7.27 -11.54
CA LYS A 90 -15.40 -7.34 -12.90
C LYS A 90 -16.32 -6.17 -13.26
N GLY A 91 -16.73 -5.38 -12.26
CA GLY A 91 -17.80 -4.38 -12.35
C GLY A 91 -19.06 -4.78 -11.60
#